data_AF-A0A2W5PBY7-F1
#
_entry.id   AF-A0A2W5PBY7-F1
#
_cell.length_a   1.000
_cell.length_b   1.000
_cell.length_c   1.000
_cell.angle_alpha   90.00
_cell.angle_beta   90.00
_cell.angle_gamma   90.00
#
_symmetry.space_group_name_H-M   'P 1'
#
loop_
_entity.id
_entity.type
_entity.pdbx_description
1 polymer ?
#
loop_
_entity_poly.entity_id
_entity_poly.type
_entity_poly.pdbx_seq_one_letter_code
_entity_poly.pdbx_strand_id
1 'polypeptide(L)' 'MGSFSLPHILILAVVAILLLGGGRFSSLMGDVAKGVKNFKKGMAEDDEDQVRPKPRIEAQTRAEPAYDREADPVREDRR' A
#
# COMPACT_ATOMS: atom_id res chain seq x y z
N MET A 1 -35.60 11.05 21.06
CA MET A 1 -35.05 9.70 20.87
C MET A 1 -34.11 9.73 19.67
N GLY A 2 -32.86 10.11 19.87
CA GLY A 2 -31.90 10.42 18.79
C GLY A 2 -30.52 9.84 19.06
N SER A 3 -30.50 8.61 19.57
CA SER A 3 -29.33 7.89 20.09
C SER A 3 -28.37 7.35 19.02
N PHE A 4 -28.66 7.56 17.74
CA PHE A 4 -27.77 7.23 16.63
C PHE A 4 -27.09 8.47 16.04
N SER A 5 -26.71 9.42 16.91
CA SER A 5 -25.94 10.58 16.48
C SER A 5 -24.48 10.18 16.20
N LEU A 6 -23.86 10.86 15.21
CA LEU A 6 -22.44 10.76 14.84
C LEU A 6 -21.45 10.50 16.00
N PRO A 7 -21.56 11.13 17.20
CA PRO A 7 -20.66 10.82 18.32
C PRO A 7 -20.73 9.36 18.80
N HIS A 8 -21.86 8.68 18.71
CA HIS A 8 -21.98 7.29 19.14
C HIS A 8 -21.17 6.35 18.24
N ILE A 9 -21.22 6.57 16.92
CA ILE A 9 -20.42 5.82 15.94
C ILE A 9 -18.93 6.08 16.15
N LEU A 10 -18.54 7.32 16.46
CA LEU A 10 -17.14 7.66 16.75
C LEU A 10 -16.62 6.91 17.99
N ILE A 11 -17.40 6.89 19.08
CA ILE A 11 -17.04 6.18 20.32
C ILE A 11 -16.93 4.68 20.05
N LEU A 12 -17.87 4.10 19.30
CA LEU A 12 -17.85 2.69 18.92
C LEU A 12 -16.60 2.34 18.08
N ALA A 13 -16.22 3.21 17.14
CA ALA A 13 -15.02 3.03 16.33
C ALA A 13 -13.74 3.03 17.17
N VAL A 14 -13.63 3.94 18.14
CA VAL A 14 -12.50 3.99 19.08
C VAL A 14 -12.40 2.71 19.91
N VAL A 15 -13.53 2.24 20.45
CA VAL A 15 -13.57 0.99 21.22
C VAL A 15 -13.19 -0.21 20.34
N ALA A 16 -13.68 -0.27 19.10
CA ALA A 16 -13.32 -1.33 18.16
C ALA A 16 -11.81 -1.36 17.86
N ILE A 17 -11.18 -0.20 17.64
CA ILE A 17 -9.73 -0.10 17.40
C ILE A 17 -8.93 -0.57 18.62
N LEU A 18 -9.38 -0.23 19.84
CA LEU A 18 -8.74 -0.68 21.09
C LEU A 18 -8.84 -2.20 21.28
N LEU A 19 -9.98 -2.81 20.93
CA LEU A 19 -10.18 -4.27 21.02
C LEU A 19 -9.41 -5.04 19.95
N LEU A 20 -9.34 -4.51 18.72
CA LEU A 20 -8.59 -5.13 17.62
C LEU A 20 -7.07 -4.95 17.79
N GLY A 21 -6.63 -3.89 18.47
CA GLY A 21 -5.23 -3.50 18.60
C GLY A 21 -4.66 -2.91 17.32
N GLY A 22 -3.74 -1.94 17.46
CA GLY A 22 -3.18 -1.19 16.32
C GLY A 22 -2.52 -2.05 15.24
N GLY A 23 -1.96 -3.22 15.61
CA GLY A 23 -1.33 -4.14 14.67
C GLY A 23 -2.30 -4.83 13.72
N ARG A 24 -3.45 -5.32 14.20
CA ARG A 24 -4.45 -5.99 13.35
C ARG A 24 -5.29 -5.01 12.55
N PHE A 25 -5.65 -3.87 13.16
CA PHE A 25 -6.40 -2.81 12.49
C PHE A 25 -5.63 -2.24 11.29
N SER A 26 -4.32 -2.01 11.41
CA SER A 26 -3.50 -1.46 10.32
C SER A 26 -3.39 -2.41 9.13
N SER A 27 -3.19 -3.71 9.36
CA SER A 27 -3.15 -4.71 8.28
C SER A 27 -4.51 -4.83 7.57
N LEU A 28 -5.61 -4.89 8.32
CA LEU A 28 -6.96 -4.96 7.76
C LEU A 28 -7.33 -3.69 7.00
N MET A 29 -7.02 -2.51 7.53
CA MET A 29 -7.24 -1.23 6.87
C MET A 29 -6.42 -1.13 5.58
N GLY A 30 -5.20 -1.67 5.55
CA GLY A 30 -4.36 -1.74 4.35
C GLY A 30 -4.97 -2.59 3.23
N ASP A 31 -5.50 -3.77 3.56
CA ASP A 31 -6.14 -4.65 2.57
C ASP A 31 -7.48 -4.09 2.08
N VAL A 32 -8.27 -3.49 2.98
CA VAL A 32 -9.50 -2.76 2.63
C VAL A 32 -9.17 -1.54 1.76
N ALA A 33 -8.15 -0.76 2.09
CA ALA A 33 -7.75 0.40 1.31
C ALA A 33 -7.30 0.02 -0.11
N LYS A 34 -6.58 -1.10 -0.28
CA LYS A 34 -6.24 -1.64 -1.61
C LYS A 34 -7.48 -2.07 -2.37
N GLY A 35 -8.42 -2.77 -1.73
CA GLY A 35 -9.69 -3.19 -2.33
C GLY A 35 -10.53 -2.00 -2.80
N VAL A 36 -10.71 -0.99 -1.94
CA VAL A 36 -11.46 0.23 -2.25
C VAL A 36 -10.74 1.07 -3.31
N LYS A 37 -9.40 1.16 -3.29
CA LYS A 37 -8.63 1.87 -4.33
C LYS A 37 -8.78 1.21 -5.71
N ASN A 38 -8.74 -0.12 -5.77
CA ASN A 38 -8.91 -0.86 -7.01
C ASN A 38 -10.36 -0.78 -7.50
N PHE A 39 -11.34 -0.81 -6.58
CA PHE A 39 -12.75 -0.60 -6.91
C PHE A 39 -12.98 0.81 -7.47
N LYS A 40 -12.45 1.84 -6.80
CA LYS A 40 -12.53 3.22 -7.28
C LYS A 40 -11.82 3.39 -8.62
N LYS A 41 -10.66 2.77 -8.81
CA LYS A 41 -9.91 2.82 -10.08
C LYS A 41 -10.69 2.13 -11.20
N GLY A 42 -11.28 0.97 -10.98
CA GLY A 42 -12.11 0.28 -11.98
C GLY A 42 -13.37 1.06 -12.34
N MET A 43 -14.04 1.68 -11.36
CA MET A 43 -15.20 2.55 -11.60
C MET A 43 -14.81 3.86 -12.29
N ALA A 44 -13.64 4.42 -11.96
CA ALA A 44 -13.12 5.63 -12.59
C ALA A 44 -12.51 5.35 -13.96
N GLU A 45 -12.05 4.14 -14.29
CA GLU A 45 -11.65 3.76 -15.64
C GLU A 45 -12.86 3.72 -16.58
N ASP A 46 -14.02 3.26 -16.11
CA ASP A 46 -15.30 3.36 -16.85
C ASP A 46 -15.70 4.82 -17.16
N ASP A 47 -15.31 5.78 -16.30
CA ASP A 47 -15.53 7.22 -16.50
C ASP A 47 -14.35 7.93 -17.24
N GLU A 48 -13.09 7.46 -17.09
CA GLU A 48 -11.86 8.08 -17.64
C GLU A 48 -11.39 7.48 -18.98
N ASP A 49 -11.93 6.33 -19.42
CA ASP A 49 -11.59 5.67 -20.70
C ASP A 49 -11.95 6.52 -21.94
N GLN A 50 -12.60 7.67 -21.76
CA GLN A 50 -12.73 8.67 -22.82
C GLN A 50 -11.55 9.64 -22.95
N VAL A 51 -10.55 9.67 -22.04
CA VAL A 51 -9.56 10.78 -22.06
C VAL A 51 -8.06 10.45 -21.94
N ARG A 52 -7.52 9.40 -21.28
CA ARG A 52 -6.01 9.26 -21.25
C ARG A 52 -5.45 7.84 -21.10
N PRO A 53 -4.41 7.46 -21.89
CA PRO A 53 -3.62 6.26 -21.64
C PRO A 53 -2.63 6.53 -20.50
N LYS A 54 -2.74 5.81 -19.38
CA LYS A 54 -1.72 5.82 -18.32
C LYS A 54 -0.91 4.51 -18.40
N PRO A 55 0.36 4.53 -18.83
CA PRO A 55 1.25 3.40 -18.63
C PRO A 55 1.61 3.36 -17.14
N ARG A 56 1.74 2.14 -16.57
CA ARG A 56 2.63 1.78 -15.44
C ARG A 56 1.97 0.83 -14.43
N ILE A 57 2.17 -0.47 -14.65
CA ILE A 57 2.58 -1.41 -13.61
C ILE A 57 3.69 -2.31 -14.18
N GLU A 58 4.92 -1.77 -14.31
CA GLU A 58 6.14 -2.54 -14.61
C GLU A 58 7.30 -2.17 -13.67
N ALA A 59 7.02 -1.56 -12.52
CA ALA A 59 8.06 -1.05 -11.60
C ALA A 59 8.08 -1.75 -10.23
N GLN A 60 7.71 -3.04 -10.17
CA GLN A 60 7.89 -3.87 -8.95
C GLN A 60 8.61 -5.21 -9.21
N THR A 61 9.30 -5.36 -10.34
CA THR A 61 10.33 -6.39 -10.54
C THR A 61 11.70 -5.72 -10.47
N ARG A 62 12.09 -5.27 -9.28
CA ARG A 62 13.49 -4.93 -8.97
C ARG A 62 13.78 -5.04 -7.47
N ALA A 63 13.65 -6.26 -6.98
CA ALA A 63 14.38 -6.78 -5.83
C ALA A 63 14.67 -8.23 -6.24
N GLU A 64 15.86 -8.72 -6.55
CA GLU A 64 17.26 -8.37 -6.30
C GLU A 64 18.08 -8.89 -7.52
N PRO A 65 19.33 -8.44 -7.75
CA PRO A 65 20.42 -9.34 -7.36
C PRO A 65 21.60 -8.62 -6.71
N ALA A 66 22.10 -9.27 -5.67
CA ALA A 66 23.47 -9.21 -5.18
C ALA A 66 24.49 -8.82 -6.26
N TYR A 67 25.17 -7.69 -6.04
CA TYR A 67 26.48 -7.48 -6.61
C TYR A 67 27.35 -6.86 -5.52
N ASP A 68 28.11 -7.73 -4.86
CA ASP A 68 29.20 -7.38 -3.97
C ASP A 68 30.12 -6.38 -4.66
N ARG A 69 30.06 -5.11 -4.23
CA ARG A 69 31.08 -4.10 -4.50
C ARG A 69 31.89 -3.87 -3.23
N GLU A 70 32.42 -4.92 -2.63
CA GLU A 70 33.31 -4.78 -1.48
C GLU A 70 34.27 -5.98 -1.40
N ALA A 71 35.08 -6.15 -2.44
CA ALA A 71 36.31 -6.94 -2.38
C ALA A 71 37.38 -6.24 -3.23
N ASP A 72 37.76 -5.05 -2.76
CA ASP A 72 39.07 -4.44 -2.99
C ASP A 72 40.15 -5.36 -2.33
N PRO A 73 41.47 -5.16 -2.48
CA PRO A 73 42.32 -4.67 -3.56
C PRO A 73 43.43 -5.72 -3.90
N VAL A 74 44.36 -5.38 -4.79
CA VAL A 74 45.73 -5.92 -4.88
C VAL A 74 45.92 -7.24 -5.67
N ARG A 75 46.94 -7.18 -6.56
CA ARG A 75 47.70 -8.26 -7.23
C ARG A 75 47.25 -8.55 -8.66
N GLU A 76 48.02 -8.00 -9.60
CA GLU A 76 48.66 -8.72 -10.71
C GLU A 76 49.45 -7.64 -11.48
N ASP A 77 50.47 -7.05 -10.86
CA ASP A 77 51.84 -7.53 -11.01
C ASP A 77 52.28 -7.66 -12.48
N ARG A 78 52.95 -6.60 -12.94
CA ARG A 78 54.19 -6.70 -13.72
C ARG A 78 54.27 -7.92 -14.66
N ARG A 79 53.91 -7.77 -15.95
CA ARG A 79 54.67 -8.32 -17.10
C ARG A 79 54.46 -7.47 -18.35
#